data_AF-A0A2P6NI67-F1
#
_entry.id   AF-A0A2P6NI67-F1
#
_cell.length_a   1.000
_cell.length_b   1.000
_cell.length_c   1.000
_cell.angle_alpha   90.00
_cell.angle_beta   90.00
_cell.angle_gamma   90.00
#
_symmetry.space_group_name_H-M   'P 1'
#
loop_
_entity.id
_entity.type
_entity.pdbx_description
1 polymer ?
#
loop_
_entity_poly.entity_id
_entity_poly.type
_entity_poly.pdbx_seq_one_letter_code
_entity_poly.pdbx_strand_id
1 'polypeptide(L)'
;MSDADLAIKSCVETIPRPILGKIYKWKVARASIIKGEDLPSTSKIHTFKPVVEIPEAIAWLLKHKSIDGALIFENENSLVFVDGKFEQLIEL
;
A
#
# COMPACT_ATOMS: atom_id res chain seq x y z
N MET A 1 -11.49 -10.45 15.02
CA MET A 1 -10.72 -9.80 13.95
C MET A 1 -10.73 -10.74 12.76
N SER A 2 -10.92 -10.22 11.55
CA SER A 2 -10.79 -11.02 10.33
C SER A 2 -9.32 -11.22 9.96
N ASP A 3 -9.02 -12.24 9.15
CA ASP A 3 -7.65 -12.49 8.65
C ASP A 3 -7.12 -11.30 7.84
N ALA A 4 -8.01 -10.56 7.17
CA ALA A 4 -7.68 -9.34 6.45
C ALA A 4 -7.23 -8.22 7.41
N ASP A 5 -7.91 -8.04 8.55
CA ASP A 5 -7.53 -7.03 9.55
C ASP A 5 -6.14 -7.32 10.14
N LEU A 6 -5.83 -8.60 10.36
CA LEU A 6 -4.51 -9.04 10.84
C LEU A 6 -3.42 -8.75 9.79
N ALA A 7 -3.68 -9.04 8.52
CA ALA A 7 -2.74 -8.77 7.43
C ALA A 7 -2.47 -7.28 7.24
N ILE A 8 -3.52 -6.44 7.28
CA ILE A 8 -3.39 -4.98 7.21
C ILE A 8 -2.54 -4.47 8.37
N LYS A 9 -2.87 -4.90 9.59
CA LYS A 9 -2.11 -4.52 10.80
C LYS A 9 -0.64 -4.94 10.68
N SER A 10 -0.38 -6.18 10.26
CA SER A 10 0.98 -6.69 10.06
C SER A 10 1.78 -5.85 9.05
N CYS A 11 1.17 -5.45 7.93
CA CYS A 11 1.83 -4.59 6.95
C CYS A 11 2.16 -3.22 7.54
N VAL A 12 1.19 -2.59 8.20
CA VAL A 12 1.38 -1.25 8.80
C VAL A 12 2.44 -1.26 9.91
N GLU A 13 2.50 -2.33 10.70
CA GLU A 13 3.49 -2.49 11.79
C GLU A 13 4.93 -2.60 11.28
N THR A 14 5.13 -2.97 10.01
CA THR A 14 6.48 -2.98 9.41
C THR A 14 7.01 -1.60 9.08
N ILE A 15 6.14 -0.57 9.00
CA ILE A 15 6.54 0.79 8.66
C ILE A 15 7.25 1.42 9.88
N PRO A 16 8.50 1.90 9.74
CA PRO A 16 9.20 2.56 10.84
C PRO A 16 8.45 3.76 11.40
N ARG A 17 8.47 3.94 12.73
CA ARG A 17 7.79 5.06 13.41
C ARG A 17 8.12 6.45 12.84
N PRO A 18 9.38 6.78 12.46
CA PRO A 18 9.69 8.07 11.85
C PRO A 18 8.95 8.29 10.52
N ILE A 19 8.80 7.22 9.73
CA ILE A 19 8.09 7.26 8.46
C ILE A 19 6.59 7.39 8.69
N LEU A 20 6.02 6.62 9.62
CA LEU A 20 4.62 6.78 10.03
C LEU A 20 4.31 8.22 10.46
N GLY A 21 5.17 8.83 11.28
CA GLY A 21 5.03 10.23 11.70
C GLY A 21 5.11 11.24 10.56
N LYS A 22 5.76 10.89 9.43
CA LYS A 22 5.84 11.72 8.23
C LYS A 22 4.60 11.58 7.35
N ILE A 23 4.12 10.35 7.18
CA ILE A 23 3.04 10.02 6.24
C ILE A 23 1.64 10.01 6.86
N TYR A 24 1.49 10.21 8.18
CA TYR A 24 0.19 10.10 8.88
C TYR A 24 -0.95 10.99 8.34
N LYS A 25 -0.63 12.05 7.61
CA LYS A 25 -1.58 12.98 6.97
C LYS A 25 -1.74 12.75 5.48
N TRP A 26 -0.92 11.89 4.89
CA TRP A 26 -0.89 11.69 3.45
C TRP A 26 -1.94 10.67 3.06
N LYS A 27 -2.85 11.08 2.16
CA LYS A 27 -3.85 10.18 1.61
C LYS A 27 -3.28 9.49 0.38
N VAL A 28 -3.71 8.25 0.16
CA VAL A 28 -3.33 7.44 -0.99
C VAL A 28 -4.26 7.78 -2.15
N ALA A 29 -3.68 8.26 -3.25
CA ALA A 29 -4.38 8.54 -4.48
C ALA A 29 -4.41 7.33 -5.42
N ARG A 30 -3.36 6.50 -5.41
CA ARG A 30 -3.25 5.31 -6.27
C ARG A 30 -2.58 4.15 -5.54
N ALA A 31 -2.94 2.92 -5.89
CA ALA A 31 -2.23 1.72 -5.50
C ALA A 31 -1.78 0.96 -6.76
N SER A 32 -0.55 0.47 -6.75
CA SER A 32 0.03 -0.33 -7.82
C SER A 32 0.45 -1.69 -7.27
N ILE A 33 0.12 -2.75 -7.98
CA ILE A 33 0.62 -4.11 -7.74
C ILE A 33 1.77 -4.35 -8.69
N ILE A 34 2.93 -4.74 -8.17
CA ILE A 34 4.16 -4.96 -8.96
C ILE A 34 4.31 -6.42 -9.35
N LYS A 35 3.76 -7.36 -8.56
CA LYS A 35 3.59 -8.78 -8.89
C LYS A 35 2.37 -9.33 -8.15
N GLY A 36 1.55 -10.12 -8.83
CA GLY A 36 0.41 -10.81 -8.22
C GLY A 36 0.17 -12.11 -8.97
N GLU A 37 -0.01 -13.21 -8.25
CA GLU A 37 -0.15 -14.55 -8.83
C GLU A 37 -1.31 -14.65 -9.83
N ASP A 38 -2.36 -13.84 -9.65
CA ASP A 38 -3.58 -13.83 -10.47
C ASP A 38 -3.68 -12.65 -11.46
N LEU A 39 -2.59 -11.89 -11.70
CA LEU A 39 -2.66 -10.77 -12.63
C LEU A 39 -2.43 -11.18 -14.10
N PRO A 40 -3.33 -10.82 -15.04
CA PRO A 40 -3.14 -11.08 -16.47
C PRO A 40 -2.04 -10.22 -17.10
N SER A 41 -1.57 -9.18 -16.40
CA SER A 41 -0.41 -8.35 -16.75
C SER A 41 0.54 -8.24 -15.56
N THR A 42 1.83 -7.98 -15.80
CA THR A 42 2.86 -7.91 -14.74
C THR A 42 2.60 -6.84 -13.69
N SER A 43 1.69 -5.90 -13.92
CA SER A 43 1.28 -4.88 -12.94
C SER A 43 -0.19 -4.48 -13.10
N LYS A 44 -0.82 -4.05 -12.00
CA LYS A 44 -2.16 -3.45 -11.98
C LYS A 44 -2.15 -2.16 -11.17
N ILE A 45 -2.76 -1.10 -11.69
CA ILE A 45 -2.88 0.19 -10.97
C ILE A 45 -4.36 0.48 -10.72
N HIS A 46 -4.67 0.99 -9.54
CA HIS A 46 -5.98 1.50 -9.18
C HIS A 46 -5.86 2.92 -8.65
N THR A 47 -6.75 3.78 -9.12
CA THR A 47 -6.87 5.17 -8.69
C THR A 47 -8.08 5.28 -7.77
N PHE A 48 -7.86 5.74 -6.55
CA PHE A 48 -8.91 5.95 -5.57
C PHE A 48 -9.60 7.30 -5.82
N LYS A 49 -10.94 7.30 -5.82
CA LYS A 49 -11.78 8.50 -5.91
C LYS A 49 -12.99 8.31 -4.98
N PRO A 50 -13.05 8.96 -3.79
CA PRO A 50 -12.06 9.89 -3.23
C PRO A 50 -10.76 9.18 -2.81
N VAL A 51 -9.73 9.96 -2.46
CA VAL A 51 -8.47 9.44 -1.90
C VAL A 51 -8.71 8.77 -0.55
N VAL A 52 -7.88 7.79 -0.22
CA VAL A 52 -8.11 6.85 0.89
C VAL A 52 -6.97 6.86 1.89
N GLU A 53 -7.17 6.26 3.06
CA GLU A 53 -6.11 6.04 4.04
C GLU A 53 -5.24 4.83 3.68
N ILE A 54 -4.05 4.72 4.27
CA ILE A 54 -3.13 3.60 4.05
C ILE A 54 -3.80 2.23 4.30
N PRO A 55 -4.54 2.00 5.40
CA PRO A 55 -5.18 0.70 5.65
C PRO A 55 -6.17 0.30 4.56
N GLU A 56 -6.91 1.26 4.01
CA GLU A 56 -7.89 1.02 2.93
C GLU A 56 -7.18 0.65 1.62
N ALA A 57 -6.05 1.31 1.33
CA ALA A 57 -5.25 0.98 0.16
C ALA A 57 -4.56 -0.39 0.28
N ILE A 58 -4.07 -0.76 1.47
CA ILE A 58 -3.53 -2.10 1.75
C ILE A 58 -4.62 -3.16 1.63
N ALA A 59 -5.84 -2.88 2.10
CA ALA A 59 -6.98 -3.78 1.93
C ALA A 59 -7.28 -4.03 0.44
N TRP A 60 -7.14 -3.01 -0.41
CA TRP A 60 -7.28 -3.17 -1.86
C TRP A 60 -6.20 -4.07 -2.46
N LEU A 61 -4.94 -3.93 -2.04
CA LEU A 61 -3.85 -4.81 -2.45
C LEU A 61 -4.17 -6.27 -2.07
N LEU A 62 -4.49 -6.51 -0.80
CA LEU A 62 -4.83 -7.83 -0.26
C LEU A 62 -6.00 -8.50 -0.99
N LYS A 63 -7.05 -7.72 -1.33
CA LYS A 63 -8.20 -8.21 -2.12
C LYS A 63 -7.78 -8.79 -3.47
N HIS A 64 -6.68 -8.31 -4.04
CA HIS A 64 -6.13 -8.78 -5.31
C HIS A 64 -5.01 -9.80 -5.12
N LYS A 65 -4.92 -10.42 -3.93
CA LYS A 65 -3.91 -11.43 -3.56
C LYS A 65 -2.48 -10.97 -3.83
N SER A 66 -2.23 -9.68 -3.63
CA SER A 66 -0.87 -9.15 -3.65
C SER A 66 -0.71 -8.22 -2.48
N ILE A 67 0.43 -8.31 -1.82
CA ILE A 67 0.86 -7.32 -0.83
C ILE A 67 2.10 -6.57 -1.31
N ASP A 68 2.52 -6.89 -2.54
CA ASP A 68 3.71 -6.39 -3.20
C ASP A 68 3.30 -5.29 -4.15
N GLY A 69 3.65 -4.07 -3.79
CA GLY A 69 3.11 -2.92 -4.47
C GLY A 69 3.63 -1.60 -3.98
N ALA A 70 3.12 -0.55 -4.60
CA ALA A 70 3.38 0.82 -4.21
C ALA A 70 2.05 1.53 -3.93
N LEU A 71 1.99 2.26 -2.82
CA LEU A 71 0.94 3.23 -2.53
C LEU A 71 1.45 4.60 -2.91
N ILE A 72 0.79 5.25 -3.86
CA ILE A 72 1.13 6.59 -4.34
C ILE A 72 0.19 7.57 -3.65
N PHE A 73 0.77 8.51 -2.92
CA PHE A 73 0.06 9.54 -2.18
C PHE A 73 -0.34 10.71 -3.08
N GLU A 74 -1.21 11.60 -2.56
CA GLU A 74 -1.63 12.83 -3.26
C GLU A 74 -0.49 13.80 -3.58
N ASN A 75 0.59 13.75 -2.79
CA ASN A 75 1.80 14.52 -3.03
C ASN A 75 2.79 13.79 -3.95
N GLU A 76 2.32 12.75 -4.66
CA GLU A 76 3.08 11.89 -5.59
C GLU A 76 4.24 11.10 -4.95
N ASN A 77 4.47 11.23 -3.63
CA ASN A 77 5.37 10.34 -2.91
C ASN A 77 4.82 8.91 -2.90
N SER A 78 5.70 7.91 -2.77
CA SER A 78 5.31 6.51 -2.87
C SER A 78 5.83 5.68 -1.71
N LEU A 79 4.95 4.87 -1.11
CA LEU A 79 5.28 3.88 -0.10
C LEU A 79 5.31 2.49 -0.73
N VAL A 80 6.45 1.81 -0.69
CA VAL A 80 6.65 0.53 -1.36
C VAL A 80 6.65 -0.62 -0.35
N PHE A 81 5.96 -1.69 -0.72
CA PHE A 81 5.88 -2.95 0.02
C PHE A 81 6.41 -4.10 -0.85
N VAL A 82 7.22 -4.97 -0.24
CA VAL A 82 7.77 -6.19 -0.85
C VAL A 82 7.67 -7.32 0.18
N ASP A 83 7.18 -8.48 -0.23
CA ASP A 83 6.85 -9.63 0.63
C ASP A 83 6.03 -9.23 1.86
N GLY A 84 5.16 -8.22 1.71
CA GLY A 84 4.26 -7.73 2.77
C GLY A 84 4.88 -6.81 3.78
N LYS A 85 6.10 -6.39 3.53
CA LYS A 85 6.87 -5.54 4.43
C LYS A 85 7.16 -4.23 3.76
N PHE A 86 7.17 -3.18 4.57
CA PHE A 86 7.71 -1.90 4.18
C PHE A 86 9.15 -2.11 3.67
N GLU A 87 9.40 -1.65 2.45
CA GLU A 87 10.71 -1.67 1.82
C GLU A 87 11.30 -0.26 1.82
N GLN A 88 10.56 0.71 1.26
CA GLN A 88 11.05 2.07 1.10
C GLN A 88 9.94 3.12 0.99
N LEU A 89 10.29 4.36 1.33
CA LEU A 89 9.54 5.57 0.99
C LEU A 89 10.32 6.31 -0.09
N ILE A 90 9.70 6.51 -1.26
CA ILE A 90 10.25 7.30 -2.36
C ILE A 90 9.64 8.69 -2.27
N GLU A 91 10.51 9.70 -2.21
CA GLU A 91 10.13 11.10 -2.17
C GLU A 91 10.49 11.78 -3.49
N LEU A 92 9.55 12.54 -4.05
CA LEU A 92 9.72 13.30 -5.30
C LEU A 92 9.97 14.80 -5.02
#